data_AF-A0A6I0E328-F1
#
_entry.id   AF-A0A6I0E328-F1
#
_cell.length_a   1.000
_cell.length_b   1.000
_cell.length_c   1.000
_cell.angle_alpha   90.00
_cell.angle_beta   90.00
_cell.angle_gamma   90.00
#
_symmetry.space_group_name_H-M   'P 1'
#
loop_
_entity.id
_entity.type
_entity.pdbx_description
1 polymer ?
#
loop_
_entity_poly.entity_id
_entity_poly.type
_entity_poly.pdbx_seq_one_letter_code
_entity_poly.pdbx_strand_id
1 'polypeptide(L)'
;MKYFSLLFFLPAFIFLPACDDDLYEPASATGLWEQVAISEDGSEMNLTPEQKTVKLMIEPNGILRYYHSVFQAYANGNGPTSFYGTWSMLDGTWLNISTDKWQFNPSVSAETGKVAVTRKPDNSIDTLASVQKQWAKNHIQARFTILKLTDQEMEIRLKTFEGEKRYALLFAPHPADFLEIKNAGAGKDVYFPKLVSDDNYLTIRKEFQTLKTYVFRFRKVTN
;
A
#
# COMPACT_ATOMS: atom_id res chain seq x y z
N MET A 1 -11.04 65.03 -50.77
CA MET A 1 -10.56 63.73 -50.25
C MET A 1 -10.16 63.88 -48.79
N LYS A 2 -10.95 63.33 -47.86
CA LYS A 2 -10.54 63.01 -46.49
C LYS A 2 -11.30 61.73 -46.10
N TYR A 3 -10.65 60.58 -46.25
CA TYR A 3 -11.15 59.31 -45.71
C TYR A 3 -10.62 59.17 -44.29
N PHE A 4 -11.55 59.09 -43.35
CA PHE A 4 -11.29 58.80 -41.93
C PHE A 4 -11.12 57.29 -41.83
N SER A 5 -9.88 56.80 -41.88
CA SER A 5 -9.59 55.37 -41.69
C SER A 5 -9.69 55.04 -40.21
N LEU A 6 -10.81 54.44 -39.83
CA LEU A 6 -11.02 53.83 -38.52
C LEU A 6 -10.11 52.58 -38.43
N LEU A 7 -9.09 52.63 -37.57
CA LEU A 7 -8.30 51.45 -37.21
C LEU A 7 -9.20 50.47 -36.45
N PHE A 8 -9.59 49.37 -37.09
CA PHE A 8 -10.11 48.19 -36.41
C PHE A 8 -8.96 47.53 -35.65
N PHE A 9 -8.83 47.85 -34.36
CA PHE A 9 -8.08 47.03 -33.41
C PHE A 9 -8.90 45.77 -33.16
N LEU A 10 -8.61 44.70 -33.91
CA LEU A 10 -9.10 43.35 -33.63
C LEU A 10 -8.39 42.86 -32.35
N PRO A 11 -9.09 42.54 -31.25
CA PRO A 11 -8.42 41.91 -30.12
C PRO A 11 -8.08 40.46 -30.50
N ALA A 12 -6.81 40.22 -30.83
CA ALA A 12 -6.23 38.89 -31.03
C ALA A 12 -6.02 38.18 -29.68
N PHE A 13 -7.11 37.98 -28.93
CA PHE A 13 -7.13 37.14 -27.73
C PHE A 13 -8.37 36.26 -27.81
N ILE A 14 -8.25 35.05 -27.26
CA ILE A 14 -9.28 33.99 -27.14
C ILE A 14 -9.31 32.98 -28.29
N PHE A 15 -8.14 32.39 -28.59
CA PHE A 15 -8.05 30.95 -28.87
C PHE A 15 -6.75 30.44 -28.24
N LEU A 16 -6.64 30.57 -26.92
CA LEU A 16 -5.74 29.70 -26.17
C LEU A 16 -6.41 28.31 -26.23
N PRO A 17 -5.74 27.26 -26.73
CA PRO A 17 -6.26 25.91 -26.56
C PRO A 17 -6.48 25.70 -25.06
N ALA A 18 -7.65 25.18 -24.70
CA ALA A 18 -7.86 24.67 -23.36
C ALA A 18 -6.67 23.76 -23.03
N CYS A 19 -6.00 24.03 -21.91
CA CYS A 19 -5.04 23.10 -21.36
C CYS A 19 -5.87 21.89 -20.92
N ASP A 20 -6.10 20.95 -21.83
CA ASP A 20 -6.51 19.61 -21.43
C ASP A 20 -5.42 19.12 -20.48
N ASP A 21 -5.80 18.75 -19.26
CA ASP A 21 -4.88 18.10 -18.33
C ASP A 21 -4.55 16.73 -18.95
N ASP A 22 -3.51 16.66 -19.79
CA ASP A 22 -2.91 15.44 -20.37
C ASP A 22 -2.49 14.42 -19.30
N LEU A 23 -2.66 14.76 -18.03
CA LEU A 23 -2.34 13.98 -16.85
C LEU A 23 -3.54 13.20 -16.30
N TYR A 24 -4.75 13.35 -16.86
CA TYR A 24 -5.95 12.75 -16.28
C TYR A 24 -6.99 12.21 -17.29
N GLU A 25 -7.10 10.88 -17.36
CA GLU A 25 -8.07 10.14 -18.17
C GLU A 25 -8.77 9.05 -17.33
N PRO A 26 -9.95 9.30 -16.75
CA PRO A 26 -10.64 8.36 -15.84
C PRO A 26 -10.97 7.02 -16.48
N ALA A 27 -11.30 7.02 -17.78
CA ALA A 27 -11.58 5.81 -18.54
C ALA A 27 -10.39 4.84 -18.56
N SER A 28 -9.16 5.36 -18.39
CA SER A 28 -7.94 4.58 -18.38
C SER A 28 -7.67 3.87 -17.06
N ALA A 29 -8.44 4.12 -15.98
CA ALA A 29 -8.26 3.49 -14.66
C ALA A 29 -8.27 1.96 -14.70
N THR A 30 -9.12 1.37 -15.53
CA THR A 30 -9.27 -0.09 -15.60
C THR A 30 -8.12 -0.74 -16.35
N GLY A 31 -7.67 -1.90 -15.87
CA GLY A 31 -6.60 -2.69 -16.47
C GLY A 31 -5.63 -3.25 -15.44
N LEU A 32 -4.58 -3.91 -15.95
CA LEU A 32 -3.48 -4.41 -15.14
C LEU A 32 -2.40 -3.34 -15.01
N TRP A 33 -2.02 -3.04 -13.78
CA TRP A 33 -1.05 -2.03 -13.40
C TRP A 33 0.11 -2.68 -12.65
N GLU A 34 1.34 -2.42 -13.06
CA GLU A 34 2.54 -2.89 -12.38
C GLU A 34 3.19 -1.75 -11.59
N GLN A 35 3.49 -1.99 -10.32
CA GLN A 35 4.15 -0.99 -9.48
C GLN A 35 5.60 -0.81 -9.92
N VAL A 36 5.98 0.41 -10.25
CA VAL A 36 7.35 0.73 -10.69
C VAL A 36 8.16 1.46 -9.63
N ALA A 37 7.51 2.25 -8.76
CA ALA A 37 8.19 2.99 -7.70
C ALA A 37 7.24 3.34 -6.55
N ILE A 38 7.81 3.56 -5.36
CA ILE A 38 7.15 4.21 -4.23
C ILE A 38 8.09 5.28 -3.68
N SER A 39 7.56 6.47 -3.37
CA SER A 39 8.25 7.44 -2.52
C SER A 39 7.56 7.59 -1.16
N GLU A 40 8.36 7.82 -0.12
CA GLU A 40 7.93 8.19 1.23
C GLU A 40 8.44 9.60 1.52
N ASP A 41 7.52 10.51 1.88
CA ASP A 41 7.80 11.91 2.18
C ASP A 41 8.69 12.61 1.11
N GLY A 42 8.45 12.26 -0.16
CA GLY A 42 9.19 12.79 -1.31
C GLY A 42 10.49 12.06 -1.66
N SER A 43 10.94 11.12 -0.82
CA SER A 43 12.16 10.32 -1.06
C SER A 43 11.81 8.95 -1.61
N GLU A 44 12.49 8.49 -2.66
CA GLU A 44 12.25 7.16 -3.23
C GLU A 44 12.64 6.04 -2.25
N MET A 45 11.81 5.01 -2.15
CA MET A 45 12.01 3.89 -1.24
C MET A 45 12.84 2.78 -1.89
N ASN A 46 13.71 2.14 -1.11
CA ASN A 46 14.36 0.90 -1.51
C ASN A 46 13.37 -0.26 -1.37
N LEU A 47 12.71 -0.63 -2.47
CA LEU A 47 11.73 -1.71 -2.48
C LEU A 47 12.39 -3.10 -2.40
N THR A 48 11.80 -3.97 -1.58
CA THR A 48 12.13 -5.40 -1.56
C THR A 48 11.80 -6.06 -2.91
N PRO A 49 12.42 -7.21 -3.25
CA PRO A 49 12.03 -7.97 -4.44
C PRO A 49 10.53 -8.25 -4.51
N GLU A 50 9.90 -8.57 -3.37
CA GLU A 50 8.47 -8.86 -3.27
C GLU A 50 7.59 -7.62 -3.47
N GLN A 51 8.05 -6.45 -3.03
CA GLN A 51 7.35 -5.17 -3.28
C GLN A 51 7.47 -4.73 -4.74
N LYS A 52 8.55 -5.10 -5.44
CA LYS A 52 8.73 -4.80 -6.86
C LYS A 52 7.82 -5.62 -7.77
N THR A 53 7.27 -6.75 -7.29
CA THR A 53 6.37 -7.59 -8.09
C THR A 53 4.89 -7.26 -7.91
N VAL A 54 4.57 -6.18 -7.18
CA VAL A 54 3.18 -5.77 -6.93
C VAL A 54 2.50 -5.39 -8.24
N LYS A 55 1.35 -6.02 -8.51
CA LYS A 55 0.44 -5.65 -9.59
C LYS A 55 -0.98 -5.46 -9.07
N LEU A 56 -1.70 -4.53 -9.68
CA LEU A 56 -3.11 -4.24 -9.40
C LEU A 56 -3.92 -4.51 -10.68
N MET A 57 -4.91 -5.38 -10.61
CA MET A 57 -5.94 -5.46 -11.65
C MET A 57 -7.16 -4.70 -11.18
N ILE A 58 -7.44 -3.57 -11.84
CA ILE A 58 -8.62 -2.74 -11.63
C ILE A 58 -9.67 -3.16 -12.67
N GLU A 59 -10.70 -3.89 -12.25
CA GLU A 59 -11.74 -4.38 -13.16
C GLU A 59 -12.90 -3.38 -13.30
N PRO A 60 -13.52 -3.23 -14.49
CA PRO A 60 -14.63 -2.28 -14.69
C PRO A 60 -15.86 -2.52 -13.80
N ASN A 61 -16.01 -3.72 -13.24
CA ASN A 61 -17.12 -4.12 -12.37
C ASN A 61 -16.92 -3.75 -10.89
N GLY A 62 -15.88 -2.97 -10.56
CA GLY A 62 -15.57 -2.56 -9.18
C GLY A 62 -14.73 -3.57 -8.39
N ILE A 63 -14.31 -4.68 -9.00
CA ILE A 63 -13.38 -5.65 -8.39
C ILE A 63 -11.94 -5.15 -8.53
N LEU A 64 -11.17 -5.31 -7.46
CA LEU A 64 -9.73 -5.07 -7.44
C LEU A 64 -9.00 -6.35 -7.05
N ARG A 65 -7.96 -6.70 -7.79
CA ARG A 65 -7.06 -7.80 -7.43
C ARG A 65 -5.65 -7.29 -7.21
N TYR A 66 -5.06 -7.73 -6.12
CA TYR A 66 -3.65 -7.51 -5.80
C TYR A 66 -2.89 -8.77 -6.16
N TYR A 67 -1.77 -8.61 -6.84
CA TYR A 67 -0.82 -9.70 -7.07
C TYR A 67 0.50 -9.33 -6.45
N HIS A 68 0.98 -10.13 -5.51
CA HIS A 68 2.33 -10.00 -4.98
C HIS A 68 2.79 -11.33 -4.38
N SER A 69 4.07 -11.65 -4.55
CA SER A 69 4.63 -12.95 -4.16
C SER A 69 4.97 -13.07 -2.68
N VAL A 70 4.75 -12.02 -1.88
CA VAL A 70 5.26 -11.94 -0.51
C VAL A 70 4.77 -13.07 0.39
N PHE A 71 3.55 -13.58 0.15
CA PHE A 71 3.01 -14.68 0.94
C PHE A 71 3.46 -16.06 0.47
N GLN A 72 4.03 -16.21 -0.72
CA GLN A 72 4.70 -17.47 -1.08
C GLN A 72 5.86 -17.76 -0.12
N ALA A 73 6.66 -16.74 0.24
CA ALA A 73 7.73 -16.91 1.22
C ALA A 73 7.20 -17.32 2.60
N TYR A 74 6.06 -16.75 3.04
CA TYR A 74 5.45 -17.07 4.34
C TYR A 74 5.03 -18.54 4.50
N ALA A 75 4.74 -19.24 3.40
CA ALA A 75 4.19 -20.59 3.43
C ALA A 75 5.02 -21.59 2.60
N ASN A 76 6.35 -21.45 2.61
CA ASN A 76 7.30 -22.35 1.94
C ASN A 76 6.96 -22.57 0.44
N GLY A 77 6.63 -21.49 -0.27
CA GLY A 77 6.26 -21.48 -1.69
C GLY A 77 4.77 -21.67 -1.97
N ASN A 78 3.96 -22.04 -0.96
CA ASN A 78 2.54 -22.40 -1.17
C ASN A 78 1.54 -21.30 -0.80
N GLY A 79 2.02 -20.11 -0.43
CA GLY A 79 1.13 -19.04 0.00
C GLY A 79 0.41 -18.35 -1.16
N PRO A 80 -0.71 -17.67 -0.87
CA PRO A 80 -1.48 -16.99 -1.89
C PRO A 80 -0.67 -15.87 -2.55
N THR A 81 -0.73 -15.77 -3.88
CA THR A 81 -0.14 -14.68 -4.64
C THR A 81 -1.15 -13.64 -5.10
N SER A 82 -2.44 -13.89 -4.83
CA SER A 82 -3.53 -13.01 -5.23
C SER A 82 -4.48 -12.75 -4.07
N PHE A 83 -4.91 -11.49 -3.97
CA PHE A 83 -5.85 -11.01 -2.96
C PHE A 83 -6.91 -10.16 -3.62
N TYR A 84 -8.04 -10.00 -2.93
CA TYR A 84 -9.23 -9.38 -3.47
C TYR A 84 -9.63 -8.17 -2.67
N GLY A 85 -10.19 -7.19 -3.36
CA GLY A 85 -10.77 -6.00 -2.81
C GLY A 85 -11.78 -5.41 -3.77
N THR A 86 -12.22 -4.21 -3.45
CA THR A 86 -13.12 -3.41 -4.28
C THR A 86 -12.47 -2.07 -4.54
N TRP A 87 -12.86 -1.42 -5.63
CA TRP A 87 -12.45 -0.06 -5.90
C TRP A 87 -13.63 0.80 -6.34
N SER A 88 -13.46 2.11 -6.18
CA SER A 88 -14.37 3.12 -6.72
C SER A 88 -13.58 4.39 -6.96
N MET A 89 -13.99 5.16 -7.95
CA MET A 89 -13.46 6.50 -8.20
C MET A 89 -14.53 7.54 -7.85
N LEU A 90 -14.13 8.61 -7.16
CA LEU A 90 -15.03 9.69 -6.78
C LEU A 90 -14.50 11.00 -7.34
N ASP A 91 -15.36 11.72 -8.07
CA ASP A 91 -15.14 13.07 -8.61
C ASP A 91 -13.82 13.21 -9.40
N GLY A 92 -13.37 12.11 -10.00
CA GLY A 92 -12.10 11.98 -10.70
C GLY A 92 -10.82 12.29 -9.91
N THR A 93 -10.93 12.68 -8.65
CA THR A 93 -9.80 13.11 -7.83
C THR A 93 -9.37 12.02 -6.85
N TRP A 94 -10.28 11.12 -6.51
CA TRP A 94 -10.10 10.14 -5.46
C TRP A 94 -10.26 8.73 -5.98
N LEU A 95 -9.30 7.87 -5.64
CA LEU A 95 -9.39 6.43 -5.82
C LEU A 95 -9.58 5.80 -4.44
N ASN A 96 -10.73 5.18 -4.19
CA ASN A 96 -10.96 4.41 -2.96
C ASN A 96 -10.73 2.93 -3.26
N ILE A 97 -9.96 2.28 -2.38
CA ILE A 97 -9.56 0.90 -2.51
C ILE A 97 -9.84 0.19 -1.18
N SER A 98 -10.49 -0.98 -1.21
CA SER A 98 -10.64 -1.84 -0.03
C SER A 98 -9.63 -2.98 -0.03
N THR A 99 -9.08 -3.28 1.15
CA THR A 99 -8.13 -4.38 1.36
C THR A 99 -8.20 -4.91 2.79
N ASP A 100 -7.45 -5.96 3.08
CA ASP A 100 -7.25 -6.41 4.46
C ASP A 100 -5.98 -5.78 5.05
N LYS A 101 -6.00 -5.59 6.37
CA LYS A 101 -4.81 -5.27 7.16
C LYS A 101 -4.72 -6.13 8.40
N TRP A 102 -3.51 -6.21 8.94
CA TRP A 102 -3.26 -6.69 10.29
C TRP A 102 -3.27 -5.49 11.25
N GLN A 103 -4.24 -5.49 12.17
CA GLN A 103 -4.33 -4.50 13.24
C GLN A 103 -3.51 -4.97 14.44
N PHE A 104 -2.63 -4.09 14.91
CA PHE A 104 -1.86 -4.29 16.13
C PHE A 104 -2.75 -4.12 17.37
N ASN A 105 -2.90 -5.21 18.14
CA ASN A 105 -3.70 -5.23 19.37
C ASN A 105 -3.05 -6.08 20.49
N PRO A 106 -1.78 -5.83 20.85
CA PRO A 106 -1.17 -6.55 21.96
C PRO A 106 -1.80 -6.11 23.30
N SER A 107 -2.11 -7.08 24.15
CA SER A 107 -2.43 -6.80 25.55
C SER A 107 -1.15 -6.50 26.33
N VAL A 108 -1.18 -5.46 27.16
CA VAL A 108 -0.09 -5.13 28.08
C VAL A 108 -0.57 -5.41 29.50
N SER A 109 0.21 -6.16 30.28
CA SER A 109 -0.09 -6.44 31.68
C SER A 109 -0.11 -5.14 32.47
N ALA A 110 -1.21 -4.88 33.19
CA ALA A 110 -1.33 -3.71 34.05
C ALA A 110 -0.34 -3.74 35.24
N GLU A 111 0.07 -4.94 35.67
CA GLU A 111 0.96 -5.11 36.83
C GLU A 111 2.44 -4.91 36.46
N THR A 112 2.86 -5.42 35.30
CA THR A 112 4.27 -5.44 34.91
C THR A 112 4.62 -4.44 33.82
N GLY A 113 3.62 -3.87 33.14
CA GLY A 113 3.81 -3.03 31.95
C GLY A 113 4.34 -3.79 30.74
N LYS A 114 4.40 -5.13 30.80
CA LYS A 114 4.96 -5.99 29.75
C LYS A 114 3.89 -6.53 28.81
N VAL A 115 4.26 -6.80 27.57
CA VAL A 115 3.41 -7.45 26.58
C VAL A 115 3.01 -8.83 27.09
N ALA A 116 1.70 -9.09 27.13
CA ALA A 116 1.17 -10.38 27.51
C ALA A 116 1.47 -11.44 26.44
N VAL A 117 1.99 -12.59 26.88
CA VAL A 117 2.29 -13.74 26.02
C VAL A 117 1.58 -14.98 26.55
N THR A 118 1.19 -15.87 25.64
CA THR A 118 0.66 -17.19 25.99
C THR A 118 1.83 -18.13 26.28
N ARG A 119 1.73 -18.91 27.36
CA ARG A 119 2.74 -19.90 27.75
C ARG A 119 2.19 -21.32 27.63
N LYS A 120 3.08 -22.25 27.30
CA LYS A 120 2.83 -23.70 27.31
C LYS A 120 2.90 -24.26 28.74
N PRO A 121 2.47 -25.52 28.98
CA PRO A 121 2.56 -26.15 30.31
C PRO A 121 3.99 -26.23 30.89
N ASP A 122 5.01 -26.26 30.03
CA ASP A 122 6.43 -26.24 30.41
C ASP A 122 6.97 -24.81 30.68
N ASN A 123 6.07 -23.81 30.74
CA ASN A 123 6.35 -22.40 30.93
C ASN A 123 7.11 -21.71 29.77
N SER A 124 7.39 -22.41 28.66
CA SER A 124 7.92 -21.80 27.44
C SER A 124 6.88 -20.95 26.73
N ILE A 125 7.30 -19.99 25.91
CA ILE A 125 6.38 -19.12 25.16
C ILE A 125 5.73 -19.91 24.03
N ASP A 126 4.40 -19.86 23.94
CA ASP A 126 3.66 -20.28 22.77
C ASP A 126 3.62 -19.12 21.76
N THR A 127 4.61 -19.06 20.87
CA THR A 127 4.76 -17.98 19.89
C THR A 127 3.53 -17.85 19.01
N LEU A 128 2.99 -18.96 18.49
CA LEU A 128 1.86 -18.92 17.57
C LEU A 128 0.60 -18.43 18.27
N ALA A 129 0.27 -18.99 19.43
CA ALA A 129 -0.91 -18.58 20.19
C ALA A 129 -0.79 -17.13 20.69
N SER A 130 0.43 -16.65 20.96
CA SER A 130 0.68 -15.25 21.34
C SER A 130 0.46 -14.31 20.15
N VAL A 131 1.08 -14.59 19.01
CA VAL A 131 0.95 -13.74 17.80
C VAL A 131 -0.51 -13.65 17.34
N GLN A 132 -1.25 -14.75 17.37
CA GLN A 132 -2.69 -14.76 17.04
C GLN A 132 -3.55 -13.85 17.94
N LYS A 133 -3.12 -13.59 19.18
CA LYS A 133 -3.80 -12.66 20.10
C LYS A 133 -3.31 -11.22 19.96
N GLN A 134 -2.11 -11.02 19.42
CA GLN A 134 -1.48 -9.71 19.26
C GLN A 134 -1.89 -9.01 17.97
N TRP A 135 -2.40 -9.76 16.98
CA TRP A 135 -2.81 -9.24 15.67
C TRP A 135 -4.24 -9.66 15.35
N ALA A 136 -5.06 -8.70 14.95
CA ALA A 136 -6.41 -8.95 14.44
C ALA A 136 -6.46 -8.66 12.93
N LYS A 137 -7.29 -9.39 12.18
CA LYS A 137 -7.52 -9.13 10.76
C LYS A 137 -8.72 -8.20 10.60
N ASN A 138 -8.52 -7.06 9.94
CA ASN A 138 -9.58 -6.11 9.62
C ASN A 138 -9.65 -5.82 8.12
N HIS A 139 -10.84 -5.44 7.66
CA HIS A 139 -11.03 -4.81 6.37
C HIS A 139 -10.86 -3.30 6.49
N ILE A 140 -10.12 -2.68 5.57
CA ILE A 140 -9.97 -1.24 5.49
C ILE A 140 -10.35 -0.72 4.11
N GLN A 141 -10.76 0.54 4.10
CA GLN A 141 -10.86 1.34 2.89
C GLN A 141 -9.79 2.42 2.94
N ALA A 142 -8.87 2.40 1.98
CA ALA A 142 -7.87 3.43 1.78
C ALA A 142 -8.33 4.38 0.68
N ARG A 143 -8.24 5.68 0.94
CA ARG A 143 -8.54 6.74 -0.04
C ARG A 143 -7.23 7.35 -0.53
N PHE A 144 -7.03 7.33 -1.83
CA PHE A 144 -5.88 7.89 -2.51
C PHE A 144 -6.27 9.14 -3.29
N THR A 145 -5.40 10.15 -3.30
CA THR A 145 -5.48 11.23 -4.29
C THR A 145 -4.86 10.73 -5.60
N ILE A 146 -5.56 10.90 -6.72
CA ILE A 146 -4.98 10.67 -8.05
C ILE A 146 -4.12 11.89 -8.39
N LEU A 147 -2.83 11.66 -8.61
CA LEU A 147 -1.88 12.70 -9.05
C LEU A 147 -1.71 12.70 -10.57
N LYS A 148 -1.76 11.50 -11.18
CA LYS A 148 -1.71 11.28 -12.61
C LYS A 148 -2.47 10.00 -12.95
N LEU A 149 -3.20 10.00 -14.05
CA LEU A 149 -3.83 8.83 -14.62
C LEU A 149 -3.94 8.98 -16.13
N THR A 150 -3.19 8.18 -16.88
CA THR A 150 -3.26 8.13 -18.34
C THR A 150 -3.48 6.68 -18.79
N ASP A 151 -3.49 6.44 -20.10
CA ASP A 151 -3.48 5.11 -20.70
C ASP A 151 -2.25 4.26 -20.32
N GLN A 152 -1.17 4.87 -19.85
CA GLN A 152 0.12 4.21 -19.58
C GLN A 152 0.60 4.33 -18.15
N GLU A 153 0.24 5.41 -17.45
CA GLU A 153 0.80 5.73 -16.13
C GLU A 153 -0.28 6.07 -15.12
N MET A 154 -0.10 5.60 -13.89
CA MET A 154 -0.94 5.96 -12.77
C MET A 154 -0.05 6.36 -11.59
N GLU A 155 -0.25 7.56 -11.07
CA GLU A 155 0.37 8.03 -9.83
C GLU A 155 -0.71 8.34 -8.80
N ILE A 156 -0.65 7.66 -7.66
CA ILE A 156 -1.62 7.81 -6.57
C ILE A 156 -0.91 8.10 -5.25
N ARG A 157 -1.47 9.00 -4.46
CA ARG A 157 -0.92 9.44 -3.18
C ARG A 157 -1.80 8.99 -2.03
N LEU A 158 -1.17 8.49 -0.98
CA LEU A 158 -1.81 8.15 0.29
C LEU A 158 -1.13 8.89 1.43
N LYS A 159 -1.92 9.47 2.33
CA LYS A 159 -1.45 9.97 3.63
C LYS A 159 -1.98 9.05 4.72
N THR A 160 -1.10 8.32 5.38
CA THR A 160 -1.47 7.30 6.38
C THR A 160 -0.36 7.12 7.41
N PHE A 161 -0.64 6.41 8.50
CA PHE A 161 0.38 6.06 9.49
C PHE A 161 1.34 5.00 8.92
N GLU A 162 2.61 5.05 9.31
CA GLU A 162 3.63 4.09 8.87
C GLU A 162 3.18 2.64 9.13
N GLY A 163 2.64 2.36 10.32
CA GLY A 163 2.12 1.04 10.67
C GLY A 163 0.97 0.61 9.76
N GLU A 164 0.05 1.51 9.42
CA GLU A 164 -1.06 1.22 8.51
C GLU A 164 -0.58 0.81 7.12
N LYS A 165 0.48 1.44 6.61
CA LYS A 165 1.13 1.05 5.34
C LYS A 165 1.89 -0.27 5.49
N ARG A 166 2.66 -0.43 6.56
CA ARG A 166 3.54 -1.59 6.79
C ARG A 166 2.74 -2.89 6.94
N TYR A 167 1.57 -2.83 7.56
CA TYR A 167 0.78 -4.01 7.93
C TYR A 167 -0.47 -4.26 7.06
N ALA A 168 -0.66 -3.52 5.96
CA ALA A 168 -1.77 -3.71 5.02
C ALA A 168 -1.36 -4.51 3.78
N LEU A 169 -2.24 -5.43 3.33
CA LEU A 169 -1.98 -6.27 2.16
C LEU A 169 -1.79 -5.46 0.87
N LEU A 170 -2.50 -4.34 0.76
CA LEU A 170 -2.42 -3.40 -0.36
C LEU A 170 -1.00 -2.98 -0.75
N PHE A 171 -0.03 -3.03 0.17
CA PHE A 171 1.32 -2.50 -0.05
C PHE A 171 2.43 -3.55 -0.10
N ALA A 172 2.10 -4.84 -0.21
CA ALA A 172 3.05 -5.95 -0.09
C ALA A 172 3.92 -5.80 1.18
N PRO A 173 3.38 -6.16 2.36
CA PRO A 173 4.09 -6.06 3.62
C PRO A 173 5.46 -6.74 3.55
N HIS A 174 6.51 -6.16 4.15
CA HIS A 174 7.83 -6.80 4.10
C HIS A 174 7.81 -8.11 4.91
N PRO A 175 8.36 -9.23 4.40
CA PRO A 175 8.42 -10.49 5.13
C PRO A 175 8.95 -10.40 6.56
N ALA A 176 9.97 -9.57 6.78
CA ALA A 176 10.59 -9.36 8.09
C ALA A 176 9.70 -8.65 9.11
N ASP A 177 8.58 -8.06 8.69
CA ASP A 177 7.59 -7.47 9.60
C ASP A 177 6.73 -8.55 10.27
N PHE A 178 6.58 -9.71 9.63
CA PHE A 178 5.69 -10.79 10.06
C PHE A 178 6.43 -12.08 10.42
N LEU A 179 7.65 -12.25 9.93
CA LEU A 179 8.45 -13.44 10.17
C LEU A 179 9.80 -13.15 10.79
N GLU A 180 10.24 -14.11 11.58
CA GLU A 180 11.62 -14.34 11.94
C GLU A 180 12.13 -15.59 11.21
N ILE A 181 13.31 -15.48 10.60
CA ILE A 181 14.02 -16.61 10.01
C ILE A 181 15.00 -17.13 11.05
N LYS A 182 14.90 -18.41 11.38
CA LYS A 182 15.86 -19.11 12.24
C LYS A 182 16.51 -20.22 11.44
N ASN A 183 17.83 -20.26 11.45
CA ASN A 183 18.57 -21.33 10.79
C ASN A 183 18.41 -22.62 11.61
N ALA A 184 17.82 -23.66 11.03
CA ALA A 184 17.58 -24.93 11.72
C ALA A 184 18.75 -25.91 11.59
N GLY A 185 19.92 -25.44 11.12
CA GLY A 185 21.03 -26.29 10.72
C GLY A 185 20.80 -26.96 9.37
N ALA A 186 21.87 -27.50 8.78
CA ALA A 186 21.87 -28.17 7.46
C ALA A 186 21.40 -27.28 6.27
N GLY A 187 21.57 -25.96 6.36
CA GLY A 187 21.22 -25.03 5.28
C GLY A 187 19.71 -24.85 5.06
N LYS A 188 18.88 -25.21 6.04
CA LYS A 188 17.43 -24.99 5.99
C LYS A 188 17.03 -23.83 6.90
N ASP A 189 16.38 -22.84 6.28
CA ASP A 189 15.73 -21.75 6.98
C ASP A 189 14.34 -22.17 7.45
N VAL A 190 14.02 -21.87 8.71
CA VAL A 190 12.69 -22.09 9.28
C VAL A 190 12.08 -20.74 9.63
N TYR A 191 10.86 -20.54 9.15
CA TYR A 191 10.10 -19.32 9.33
C TYR A 191 9.19 -19.43 10.55
N PHE A 192 9.27 -18.44 11.43
CA PHE A 192 8.42 -18.32 12.62
C PHE A 192 7.64 -17.01 12.56
N PRO A 193 6.36 -16.99 12.98
CA PRO A 193 5.65 -15.73 13.18
C PRO A 193 6.42 -14.83 14.15
N LYS A 194 6.60 -13.56 13.79
CA LYS A 194 7.33 -12.58 14.58
C LYS A 194 6.53 -12.19 15.82
N LEU A 195 7.11 -12.44 16.99
CA LEU A 195 6.46 -12.17 18.26
C LEU A 195 6.51 -10.66 18.56
N VAL A 196 5.40 -10.09 19.03
CA VAL A 196 5.45 -8.77 19.67
C VAL A 196 5.96 -8.98 21.10
N SER A 197 7.10 -8.37 21.41
CA SER A 197 7.76 -8.40 22.72
C SER A 197 7.89 -6.99 23.28
N ASP A 198 8.35 -6.88 24.52
CA ASP A 198 8.65 -5.59 25.14
C ASP A 198 9.65 -4.77 24.30
N ASP A 199 10.58 -5.45 23.63
CA ASP A 199 11.66 -4.81 22.84
C ASP A 199 11.14 -4.13 21.57
N ASN A 200 10.12 -4.70 20.91
CA ASN A 200 9.60 -4.17 19.64
C ASN A 200 8.24 -3.45 19.79
N TYR A 201 7.55 -3.64 20.91
CA TYR A 201 6.23 -3.06 21.14
C TYR A 201 6.22 -1.53 20.97
N LEU A 202 7.19 -0.83 21.58
CA LEU A 202 7.25 0.63 21.51
C LEU A 202 7.52 1.12 20.09
N THR A 203 8.34 0.40 19.33
CA THR A 203 8.62 0.72 17.92
C THR A 203 7.35 0.57 17.09
N ILE A 204 6.68 -0.58 17.16
CA ILE A 204 5.44 -0.83 16.41
C ILE A 204 4.37 0.20 16.81
N ARG A 205 4.23 0.50 18.10
CA ARG A 205 3.30 1.53 18.59
C ARG A 205 3.60 2.90 17.99
N LYS A 206 4.88 3.28 17.90
CA LYS A 206 5.31 4.54 17.29
C LYS A 206 4.99 4.59 15.79
N GLU A 207 5.13 3.48 15.08
CA GLU A 207 4.78 3.38 13.65
C GLU A 207 3.29 3.68 13.42
N PHE A 208 2.39 3.21 14.29
CA PHE A 208 0.96 3.53 14.25
C PHE A 208 0.61 4.97 14.69
N GLN A 209 1.60 5.76 15.11
CA GLN A 209 1.44 7.16 15.50
C GLN A 209 2.21 8.12 14.58
N THR A 210 3.01 7.59 13.65
CA THR A 210 3.87 8.38 12.76
C THR A 210 3.19 8.53 11.42
N LEU A 211 2.74 9.74 11.09
CA LEU A 211 2.03 10.03 9.85
C LEU A 211 3.02 10.28 8.71
N LYS A 212 2.76 9.65 7.56
CA LYS A 212 3.62 9.64 6.38
C LYS A 212 2.83 9.90 5.11
N THR A 213 3.50 10.39 4.08
CA THR A 213 2.94 10.54 2.73
C THR A 213 3.64 9.59 1.78
N TYR A 214 2.86 8.73 1.11
CA TYR A 214 3.33 7.79 0.12
C TYR A 214 2.82 8.17 -1.26
N VAL A 215 3.69 8.13 -2.28
CA VAL A 215 3.28 8.20 -3.69
C VAL A 215 3.67 6.91 -4.38
N PHE A 216 2.66 6.23 -4.93
CA PHE A 216 2.82 4.99 -5.68
C PHE A 216 2.74 5.31 -7.15
N ARG A 217 3.70 4.80 -7.92
CA ARG A 217 3.72 4.93 -9.38
C ARG A 217 3.53 3.56 -9.99
N PHE A 218 2.64 3.49 -10.98
CA PHE A 218 2.32 2.31 -11.72
C PHE A 218 2.43 2.55 -13.22
N ARG A 219 2.78 1.48 -13.94
CA ARG A 219 2.73 1.42 -15.39
C ARG A 219 1.64 0.44 -15.82
N LYS A 220 0.87 0.79 -16.84
CA LYS A 220 -0.13 -0.12 -17.40
C LYS A 220 0.57 -1.24 -18.17
N VAL A 221 0.14 -2.47 -17.95
CA VAL A 221 0.63 -3.63 -18.70
C VAL A 221 -0.17 -3.70 -20.00
N THR A 222 0.46 -3.30 -21.10
CA THR A 222 -0.07 -3.49 -22.45
C THR A 222 0.36 -4.86 -22.96
N ASN A 223 -0.60 -5.69 -23.37
CA ASN A 223 -0.32 -6.94 -24.08
C ASN A 223 0.17 -6.69 -25.50
#